data_AF-T1EI67-F1
#
_entry.id   AF-T1EI67-F1
#
_cell.length_a   1.000
_cell.length_b   1.000
_cell.length_c   1.000
_cell.angle_alpha   90.00
_cell.angle_beta   90.00
_cell.angle_gamma   90.00
#
_symmetry.space_group_name_H-M   'P 1'
#
loop_
_entity.id
_entity.type
_entity.pdbx_description
1 polymer ?
#
loop_
_entity_poly.entity_id
_entity_poly.type
_entity_poly.pdbx_seq_one_letter_code
_entity_poly.pdbx_strand_id
1 'polypeptide(L)'
;WGPNLEEFIKRFDPKLTWGEGPTRLKNMYFTYLVELRALVKAAPYLKGVRLLESYFTGNEEEDRKVREMVATLLDTLKEFPDQFDENKLFQGDFKKLKEEFKVHFRNISVILDCVGCDKCRLWGKVQFTGMGTALKILFSGDNKQPFSTLTKGQLTRGEIVALFNAFSR
;
A
#
# COMPACT_ATOMS: atom_id res chain seq x y z
N TRP A 1 -3.19 -4.94 -26.84
CA TRP A 1 -2.77 -4.03 -25.78
C TRP A 1 -1.26 -3.94 -25.78
N GLY A 2 -0.69 -2.75 -25.70
CA GLY A 2 0.76 -2.52 -25.71
C GLY A 2 1.09 -1.07 -25.34
N PRO A 3 2.38 -0.73 -25.24
CA PRO A 3 2.81 0.63 -24.93
C PRO A 3 2.30 1.63 -25.99
N ASN A 4 1.74 2.74 -25.54
CA ASN A 4 1.40 3.88 -26.40
C ASN A 4 2.27 5.07 -25.98
N LEU A 5 3.31 5.34 -26.77
CA LEU A 5 4.27 6.40 -26.47
C LEU A 5 3.64 7.80 -26.55
N GLU A 6 2.74 8.02 -27.50
CA GLU A 6 2.09 9.32 -27.69
C GLU A 6 1.25 9.71 -26.46
N GLU A 7 0.47 8.77 -25.94
CA GLU A 7 -0.34 9.01 -24.73
C GLU A 7 0.53 9.20 -23.49
N PHE A 8 1.66 8.48 -23.39
CA PHE A 8 2.61 8.67 -22.30
C PHE A 8 3.24 10.07 -22.33
N ILE A 9 3.76 10.49 -23.49
CA ILE A 9 4.34 11.83 -23.69
C ILE A 9 3.29 12.90 -23.39
N LYS A 10 2.06 12.76 -23.89
CA LYS A 10 0.98 13.71 -23.61
C LYS A 10 0.68 13.89 -22.12
N ARG A 11 0.80 12.84 -21.31
CA ARG A 11 0.49 12.88 -19.87
C ARG A 11 1.65 13.26 -18.97
N PHE A 12 2.89 13.05 -19.40
CA PHE A 12 4.08 13.16 -18.56
C PHE A 12 5.21 14.04 -19.10
N ASP A 13 5.21 14.42 -20.38
CA ASP A 13 6.25 15.30 -20.94
C ASP A 13 6.13 16.70 -20.33
N PRO A 14 7.22 17.29 -19.81
CA PRO A 14 7.18 18.59 -19.15
C PRO A 14 6.74 19.73 -20.08
N LYS A 15 7.04 19.68 -21.38
CA LYS A 15 6.64 20.74 -22.32
C LYS A 15 5.15 20.69 -22.57
N LEU A 16 4.57 19.50 -22.70
CA LEU A 16 3.13 19.33 -22.97
C LEU A 16 2.25 19.47 -21.73
N THR A 17 2.82 19.34 -20.54
CA THR A 17 2.10 19.37 -19.26
C THR A 17 2.41 20.60 -18.42
N TRP A 18 3.06 21.62 -18.99
CA TRP A 18 3.48 22.84 -18.28
C TRP A 18 4.31 22.54 -17.01
N GLY A 19 5.16 21.52 -17.07
CA GLY A 19 6.03 21.09 -15.97
C GLY A 19 5.40 20.10 -14.99
N GLU A 20 4.09 19.81 -15.08
CA GLU A 20 3.39 18.94 -14.13
C GLU A 20 3.74 17.45 -14.27
N GLY A 21 4.08 17.00 -15.47
CA GLY A 21 4.38 15.60 -15.76
C GLY A 21 5.47 15.00 -14.86
N PRO A 22 6.67 15.61 -14.76
CA PRO A 22 7.70 15.20 -13.81
C PRO A 22 7.24 15.21 -12.35
N THR A 23 6.40 16.18 -11.94
CA THR A 23 5.86 16.24 -10.58
C THR A 23 4.94 15.05 -10.29
N ARG A 24 4.07 14.68 -11.24
CA ARG A 24 3.20 13.49 -11.13
C ARG A 24 4.02 12.20 -10.99
N LEU A 25 5.10 12.08 -11.74
CA LEU A 25 6.02 10.94 -11.62
C LEU A 25 6.69 10.90 -10.24
N LYS A 26 7.18 12.04 -9.73
CA LYS A 26 7.72 12.12 -8.36
C LYS A 26 6.68 11.72 -7.30
N ASN A 27 5.44 12.14 -7.46
CA ASN A 27 4.35 11.75 -6.55
C ASN A 27 4.06 10.25 -6.61
N MET A 28 4.17 9.63 -7.80
CA MET A 28 4.05 8.17 -7.95
C MET A 28 5.17 7.44 -7.20
N TYR A 29 6.42 7.90 -7.31
CA TYR A 29 7.53 7.36 -6.52
C TYR A 29 7.35 7.57 -5.02
N PHE A 30 6.81 8.73 -4.61
CA PHE A 30 6.50 8.98 -3.21
C PHE A 30 5.47 7.99 -2.67
N THR A 31 4.37 7.76 -3.41
CA THR A 31 3.37 6.73 -3.09
C THR A 31 4.01 5.36 -2.95
N TYR A 32 4.87 4.96 -3.89
CA TYR A 32 5.61 3.70 -3.84
C TYR A 32 6.44 3.56 -2.55
N LEU A 33 7.17 4.62 -2.16
CA LEU A 33 8.00 4.62 -0.95
C LEU A 33 7.17 4.52 0.34
N VAL A 34 5.99 5.15 0.38
CA VAL A 34 5.07 5.05 1.52
C VAL A 34 4.58 3.60 1.69
N GLU A 35 4.16 2.96 0.61
CA GLU A 35 3.68 1.57 0.64
C GLU A 35 4.82 0.58 0.93
N LEU A 36 6.01 0.79 0.35
CA LEU A 36 7.23 0.03 0.65
C LEU A 36 7.53 0.08 2.15
N ARG A 37 7.53 1.27 2.74
CA ARG A 37 7.80 1.45 4.17
C ARG A 37 6.76 0.73 5.03
N ALA A 38 5.49 0.77 4.64
CA ALA A 38 4.42 0.04 5.33
C ALA A 38 4.64 -1.48 5.27
N LEU A 39 5.00 -2.03 4.11
CA LEU A 39 5.32 -3.45 3.95
C LEU A 39 6.52 -3.86 4.82
N VAL A 40 7.58 -3.08 4.85
CA VAL A 40 8.75 -3.31 5.70
C VAL A 40 8.37 -3.30 7.19
N LYS A 41 7.57 -2.32 7.62
CA LYS A 41 7.09 -2.20 9.01
C LYS A 41 6.18 -3.38 9.40
N ALA A 42 5.32 -3.83 8.49
CA ALA A 42 4.44 -4.98 8.70
C ALA A 42 5.13 -6.34 8.50
N ALA A 43 6.36 -6.39 8.00
CA ALA A 43 7.03 -7.64 7.65
C ALA A 43 7.05 -8.70 8.77
N PRO A 44 7.31 -8.37 10.07
CA PRO A 44 7.25 -9.37 11.14
C PRO A 44 5.86 -9.99 11.31
N TYR A 45 4.80 -9.21 11.07
CA TYR A 45 3.43 -9.70 11.10
C TYR A 45 3.11 -10.52 9.85
N LEU A 46 3.49 -10.02 8.67
CA LEU A 46 3.26 -10.67 7.37
C LEU A 46 3.97 -12.03 7.22
N LYS A 47 5.08 -12.24 7.95
CA LYS A 47 5.79 -13.53 8.04
C LYS A 47 5.32 -14.42 9.19
N GLY A 48 4.53 -13.88 10.11
CA GLY A 48 4.19 -14.57 11.35
C GLY A 48 3.32 -15.81 11.10
N VAL A 49 3.52 -16.84 11.92
CA VAL A 49 2.74 -18.10 11.93
C VAL A 49 1.22 -17.86 12.02
N ARG A 50 0.81 -16.69 12.55
CA ARG A 50 -0.60 -16.29 12.70
C ARG A 50 -1.30 -15.94 11.37
N LEU A 51 -0.58 -15.80 10.25
CA LEU A 51 -1.16 -15.57 8.92
C LEU A 51 -1.35 -16.83 8.08
N LEU A 52 -1.09 -18.01 8.63
CA LEU A 52 -1.42 -19.29 7.96
C LEU A 52 -2.87 -19.29 7.44
N GLU A 53 -3.82 -18.71 8.20
CA GLU A 53 -5.22 -18.60 7.82
C GLU A 53 -5.49 -17.55 6.71
N SER A 54 -4.67 -16.50 6.59
CA SER A 54 -4.90 -15.42 5.61
C SER A 54 -4.49 -15.80 4.20
N TYR A 55 -3.49 -16.70 4.08
CA TYR A 55 -3.06 -17.24 2.79
C TYR A 55 -3.86 -18.46 2.36
N PHE A 56 -4.68 -19.05 3.23
CA PHE A 56 -5.40 -20.28 2.96
C PHE A 56 -6.31 -20.18 1.73
N THR A 57 -6.02 -20.99 0.71
CA THR A 57 -6.92 -21.19 -0.44
C THR A 57 -7.49 -22.61 -0.50
N GLY A 58 -7.09 -23.50 0.41
CA GLY A 58 -7.41 -24.92 0.38
C GLY A 58 -6.43 -25.76 -0.45
N ASN A 59 -5.37 -25.17 -0.99
CA ASN A 59 -4.27 -25.89 -1.63
C ASN A 59 -2.99 -25.64 -0.85
N GLU A 60 -2.57 -26.63 -0.06
CA GLU A 60 -1.42 -26.48 0.85
C GLU A 60 -0.10 -26.18 0.14
N GLU A 61 0.10 -26.71 -1.07
CA GLU A 61 1.33 -26.51 -1.83
C GLU A 61 1.45 -25.06 -2.31
N GLU A 62 0.37 -24.52 -2.88
CA GLU A 62 0.31 -23.12 -3.33
C GLU A 62 0.35 -22.15 -2.15
N ASP A 63 -0.35 -22.46 -1.06
CA ASP A 63 -0.32 -21.65 0.16
C ASP A 63 1.11 -21.59 0.73
N ARG A 64 1.87 -22.70 0.66
CA ARG A 64 3.29 -22.73 1.05
C ARG A 64 4.15 -21.87 0.12
N LYS A 65 3.99 -22.00 -1.20
CA LYS A 65 4.72 -21.18 -2.18
C LYS A 65 4.47 -19.69 -1.98
N VAL A 66 3.21 -19.28 -1.78
CA VAL A 66 2.86 -17.87 -1.53
C VAL A 66 3.55 -17.34 -0.27
N ARG A 67 3.56 -18.12 0.82
CA ARG A 67 4.27 -17.72 2.06
C ARG A 67 5.76 -17.52 1.84
N GLU A 68 6.41 -18.42 1.11
CA GLU A 68 7.84 -18.33 0.79
C GLU A 68 8.15 -17.11 -0.10
N MET A 69 7.33 -16.86 -1.12
CA MET A 69 7.48 -15.70 -2.01
C MET A 69 7.26 -14.38 -1.26
N VAL A 70 6.23 -14.29 -0.42
CA VAL A 70 5.99 -13.11 0.42
C VAL A 70 7.14 -12.88 1.38
N ALA A 71 7.65 -13.93 2.04
CA ALA A 71 8.79 -13.81 2.93
C ALA A 71 10.02 -13.27 2.20
N THR A 72 10.33 -13.82 1.02
CA THR A 72 11.45 -13.40 0.18
C THR A 72 11.32 -11.94 -0.24
N LEU A 73 10.15 -11.54 -0.79
CA LEU A 73 9.87 -10.17 -1.17
C LEU A 73 10.11 -9.20 -0.01
N LEU A 74 9.59 -9.51 1.17
CA LEU A 74 9.73 -8.67 2.35
C LEU A 74 11.17 -8.58 2.87
N ASP A 75 12.01 -9.60 2.67
CA ASP A 75 13.44 -9.50 2.98
C ASP A 75 14.16 -8.60 1.97
N THR A 76 13.86 -8.75 0.67
CA THR A 76 14.40 -7.85 -0.36
C THR A 76 14.02 -6.39 -0.11
N LEU A 77 12.78 -6.11 0.28
CA LEU A 77 12.35 -4.74 0.58
C LEU A 77 13.05 -4.15 1.82
N LYS A 78 13.46 -4.98 2.79
CA LYS A 78 14.20 -4.52 3.97
C LYS A 78 15.63 -4.11 3.66
N GLU A 79 16.25 -4.73 2.65
CA GLU A 79 17.61 -4.41 2.21
C GLU A 79 17.68 -3.02 1.54
N PHE A 80 16.54 -2.46 1.11
CA PHE A 80 16.49 -1.14 0.52
C PHE A 80 16.93 -0.08 1.55
N PRO A 81 18.01 0.69 1.29
CA PRO A 81 18.63 1.57 2.27
C PRO A 81 17.84 2.88 2.48
N ASP A 82 17.18 3.38 1.44
CA ASP A 82 16.49 4.68 1.43
C ASP A 82 15.04 4.57 1.87
N GLN A 83 14.82 4.00 3.06
CA GLN A 83 13.47 3.88 3.60
C GLN A 83 12.94 5.25 4.01
N PHE A 84 11.67 5.50 3.67
CA PHE A 84 10.97 6.72 4.00
C PHE A 84 10.94 6.97 5.52
N ASP A 85 11.39 8.16 5.96
CA ASP A 85 11.34 8.57 7.36
C ASP A 85 9.93 9.06 7.74
N GLU A 86 9.21 8.23 8.47
CA GLU A 86 7.84 8.47 8.96
C GLU A 86 7.72 9.81 9.70
N ASN A 87 8.75 10.22 10.46
CA ASN A 87 8.71 11.43 11.28
C ASN A 87 8.69 12.70 10.43
N LYS A 88 9.17 12.62 9.17
CA LYS A 88 9.13 13.77 8.26
C LYS A 88 7.74 14.01 7.70
N LEU A 89 6.94 12.95 7.52
CA LEU A 89 5.58 13.04 6.97
C LEU A 89 4.53 13.27 8.02
N PHE A 90 4.64 12.54 9.14
CA PHE A 90 3.66 12.55 10.21
C PHE A 90 4.15 13.48 11.31
N GLN A 91 4.06 14.78 11.06
CA GLN A 91 4.33 15.81 12.06
C GLN A 91 3.02 16.21 12.74
N GLY A 92 3.00 16.24 14.08
CA GLY A 92 1.84 16.68 14.86
C GLY A 92 1.10 15.56 15.60
N ASP A 93 -0.20 15.76 15.85
CA ASP A 93 -1.04 14.82 16.60
C ASP A 93 -1.41 13.61 15.72
N PHE A 94 -0.63 12.52 15.88
CA PHE A 94 -0.82 11.25 15.20
C PHE A 94 -2.23 10.68 15.33
N LYS A 95 -2.91 10.88 16.46
CA LYS A 95 -4.25 10.33 16.69
C LYS A 95 -5.29 11.08 15.88
N LYS A 96 -5.21 12.41 15.88
CA LYS A 96 -6.10 13.26 15.07
C LYS A 96 -5.90 12.99 13.57
N LEU A 97 -4.64 12.96 13.13
CA LEU A 97 -4.31 12.72 11.72
C LEU A 97 -4.80 11.34 11.25
N LYS A 98 -4.66 10.31 12.08
CA LYS A 98 -5.17 8.96 11.79
C LYS A 98 -6.69 8.93 11.60
N GLU A 99 -7.45 9.63 12.44
CA GLU A 99 -8.91 9.67 12.31
C GLU A 99 -9.35 10.50 11.09
N GLU A 100 -8.69 11.62 10.80
CA GLU A 100 -8.94 12.40 9.58
C GLU A 100 -8.71 11.54 8.33
N PHE A 101 -7.58 10.84 8.25
CA PHE A 101 -7.32 9.93 7.14
C PHE A 101 -8.42 8.87 7.00
N LYS A 102 -8.81 8.18 8.08
CA LYS A 102 -9.88 7.17 8.01
C LYS A 102 -11.17 7.73 7.42
N VAL A 103 -11.58 8.93 7.83
CA VAL A 103 -12.78 9.60 7.29
C VAL A 103 -12.61 9.90 5.81
N HIS A 104 -11.46 10.46 5.40
CA HIS A 104 -11.18 10.75 3.99
C HIS A 104 -11.17 9.49 3.12
N PHE A 105 -10.53 8.41 3.56
CA PHE A 105 -10.50 7.13 2.82
C PHE A 105 -11.90 6.53 2.67
N ARG A 106 -12.74 6.59 3.71
CA ARG A 106 -14.14 6.16 3.62
C ARG A 106 -14.91 6.99 2.61
N ASN A 107 -14.76 8.30 2.64
CA ASN A 107 -15.46 9.21 1.70
C ASN A 107 -15.01 8.97 0.26
N ILE A 108 -13.72 8.81 0.02
CA ILE A 108 -13.20 8.50 -1.32
C ILE A 108 -13.71 7.13 -1.79
N SER A 109 -13.79 6.13 -0.91
CA SER A 109 -14.38 4.83 -1.26
C SER A 109 -15.84 4.96 -1.71
N VAL A 110 -16.62 5.88 -1.13
CA VAL A 110 -17.99 6.17 -1.57
C VAL A 110 -18.00 6.88 -2.92
N ILE A 111 -17.07 7.80 -3.17
CA ILE A 111 -16.92 8.46 -4.49
C ILE A 111 -16.61 7.42 -5.58
N LEU A 112 -15.77 6.43 -5.28
CA LEU A 112 -15.46 5.36 -6.21
C LEU A 112 -16.68 4.50 -6.57
N ASP A 113 -17.71 4.46 -5.74
CA ASP A 113 -18.97 3.80 -6.06
C ASP A 113 -19.77 4.50 -7.17
N CYS A 114 -19.47 5.76 -7.45
CA CYS A 114 -20.07 6.53 -8.54
C CYS A 114 -19.33 6.40 -9.88
N VAL A 115 -18.21 5.65 -9.93
CA VAL A 115 -17.44 5.46 -11.17
C VAL A 115 -18.12 4.41 -12.05
N GLY A 116 -18.64 4.82 -13.21
CA GLY A 116 -19.37 3.95 -14.13
C GLY A 116 -18.53 2.92 -14.90
N CYS A 117 -17.20 3.08 -14.93
CA CYS A 117 -16.30 2.08 -15.49
C CYS A 117 -15.98 1.00 -14.45
N ASP A 118 -16.45 -0.24 -14.65
CA ASP A 118 -16.31 -1.33 -13.68
C ASP A 118 -14.85 -1.63 -13.32
N LYS A 119 -13.97 -1.72 -14.33
CA LYS A 119 -12.54 -1.95 -14.10
C LYS A 119 -11.90 -0.79 -13.34
N CYS A 120 -12.29 0.45 -13.63
CA CYS A 120 -11.78 1.64 -12.97
C CYS A 120 -12.24 1.69 -11.52
N ARG A 121 -13.51 1.35 -11.25
CA ARG A 121 -14.06 1.23 -9.90
C ARG A 121 -13.36 0.14 -9.10
N LEU A 122 -13.15 -1.04 -9.70
CA LEU A 122 -12.43 -2.15 -9.07
C LEU A 122 -11.01 -1.74 -8.66
N TRP A 123 -10.20 -1.27 -9.62
CA TRP A 123 -8.81 -0.89 -9.35
C TRP A 123 -8.71 0.32 -8.43
N GLY A 124 -9.61 1.30 -8.58
CA GLY A 124 -9.71 2.42 -7.66
C GLY A 124 -9.93 1.95 -6.22
N LYS A 125 -10.88 1.03 -5.99
CA LYS A 125 -11.13 0.51 -4.64
C LYS A 125 -9.95 -0.30 -4.10
N VAL A 126 -9.32 -1.13 -4.92
CA VAL A 126 -8.15 -1.92 -4.51
C VAL A 126 -6.98 -1.00 -4.13
N GLN A 127 -6.64 -0.04 -4.98
CA GLN A 127 -5.52 0.89 -4.74
C GLN A 127 -5.78 1.78 -3.51
N PHE A 128 -6.97 2.38 -3.40
CA PHE A 128 -7.28 3.22 -2.23
C PHE A 128 -7.35 2.42 -0.93
N THR A 129 -7.86 1.18 -0.97
CA THR A 129 -7.85 0.30 0.20
C THR A 129 -6.43 -0.06 0.59
N GLY A 130 -5.57 -0.41 -0.37
CA GLY A 130 -4.17 -0.74 -0.13
C GLY A 130 -3.39 0.42 0.48
N MET A 131 -3.53 1.62 -0.06
CA MET A 131 -2.96 2.85 0.50
C MET A 131 -3.48 3.14 1.92
N GLY A 132 -4.79 2.97 2.15
CA GLY A 132 -5.39 3.12 3.48
C GLY A 132 -4.84 2.10 4.48
N THR A 133 -4.63 0.85 4.05
CA THR A 133 -3.97 -0.20 4.83
C THR A 133 -2.51 0.15 5.12
N ALA A 134 -1.77 0.66 4.13
CA ALA A 134 -0.38 1.09 4.31
C ALA A 134 -0.28 2.18 5.38
N LEU A 135 -1.11 3.22 5.30
CA LEU A 135 -1.16 4.27 6.32
C LEU A 135 -1.61 3.74 7.68
N LYS A 136 -2.61 2.85 7.73
CA LYS A 136 -3.02 2.18 8.97
C LYS A 136 -1.85 1.47 9.64
N ILE A 137 -0.98 0.80 8.87
CA ILE A 137 0.24 0.15 9.38
C ILE A 137 1.25 1.19 9.87
N LEU A 138 1.51 2.24 9.10
CA LEU A 138 2.46 3.30 9.46
C LEU A 138 2.03 4.03 10.75
N PHE A 139 0.74 4.27 10.94
CA PHE A 139 0.17 4.83 12.18
C PHE A 139 0.00 3.82 13.32
N SER A 140 0.40 2.56 13.13
CA SER A 140 0.31 1.52 14.16
C SER A 140 1.70 1.22 14.69
N GLY A 141 1.98 1.69 15.90
CA GLY A 141 3.26 1.56 16.58
C GLY A 141 3.88 2.93 16.82
N ASP A 142 3.63 3.48 18.01
CA ASP A 142 4.59 4.40 18.61
C ASP A 142 5.93 3.66 18.76
N ASN A 143 7.04 4.39 18.70
CA ASN A 143 8.45 3.94 18.80
C ASN A 143 8.81 2.99 19.97
N LYS A 144 7.84 2.56 20.78
CA LYS A 144 7.99 1.73 21.97
C LYS A 144 7.46 0.30 21.84
N GLN A 145 6.67 -0.03 20.81
CA GLN A 145 6.22 -1.42 20.60
C GLN A 145 6.34 -1.84 19.13
N PRO A 146 7.08 -2.92 18.82
CA PRO A 146 7.15 -3.45 17.48
C PRO A 146 5.77 -3.91 17.01
N PHE A 147 5.48 -3.74 15.72
CA PHE A 147 4.23 -4.18 15.08
C PHE A 147 3.91 -5.68 15.36
N SER A 148 4.92 -6.48 15.73
CA SER A 148 4.78 -7.86 16.21
C SER A 148 3.94 -8.04 17.48
N THR A 149 3.76 -6.98 18.27
CA THR A 149 2.98 -6.99 19.53
C THR A 149 1.50 -6.69 19.29
N LEU A 150 1.12 -6.33 18.06
CA LEU A 150 -0.26 -6.03 17.71
C LEU A 150 -1.09 -7.34 17.71
N THR A 151 -2.19 -7.26 18.44
CA THR A 151 -3.11 -8.36 18.74
C THR A 151 -3.74 -8.97 17.48
N LYS A 152 -4.15 -10.24 17.59
CA LYS A 152 -4.89 -10.99 16.55
C LYS A 152 -5.95 -10.12 15.85
N GLY A 153 -6.03 -10.18 14.52
CA GLY A 153 -7.17 -9.69 13.74
C GLY A 153 -7.14 -8.23 13.29
N GLN A 154 -5.99 -7.55 13.28
CA GLN A 154 -5.94 -6.15 12.82
C GLN A 154 -6.03 -5.96 11.29
N LEU A 155 -5.50 -6.87 10.49
CA LEU A 155 -5.62 -6.81 9.03
C LEU A 155 -6.51 -7.96 8.53
N THR A 156 -7.51 -7.61 7.75
CA THR A 156 -8.38 -8.58 7.06
C THR A 156 -7.66 -9.14 5.82
N ARG A 157 -8.12 -10.30 5.33
CA ARG A 157 -7.62 -10.86 4.05
C ARG A 157 -7.74 -9.86 2.90
N GLY A 158 -8.84 -9.10 2.86
CA GLY A 158 -9.06 -8.06 1.84
C GLY A 158 -8.02 -6.94 1.90
N GLU A 159 -7.68 -6.46 3.11
CA GLU A 159 -6.63 -5.45 3.30
C GLU A 159 -5.25 -5.96 2.88
N ILE A 160 -4.91 -7.22 3.19
CA ILE A 160 -3.64 -7.83 2.77
C ILE A 160 -3.55 -7.93 1.25
N VAL A 161 -4.61 -8.45 0.60
CA VAL A 161 -4.67 -8.54 -0.87
C VAL A 161 -4.57 -7.14 -1.48
N ALA A 162 -5.30 -6.17 -0.97
CA ALA A 162 -5.27 -4.80 -1.46
C ALA A 162 -3.89 -4.15 -1.30
N LEU A 163 -3.20 -4.36 -0.17
CA LEU A 163 -1.87 -3.81 0.10
C LEU A 163 -0.84 -4.29 -0.94
N PHE A 164 -0.76 -5.59 -1.20
CA PHE A 164 0.18 -6.12 -2.20
C PHE A 164 -0.20 -5.72 -3.64
N ASN A 165 -1.50 -5.64 -3.95
CA ASN A 165 -1.95 -5.23 -5.28
C ASN A 165 -1.73 -3.73 -5.53
N ALA A 166 -1.89 -2.88 -4.51
CA ALA A 166 -1.60 -1.46 -4.61
C ALA A 166 -0.10 -1.24 -4.85
N PHE A 167 0.76 -1.90 -4.06
CA PHE A 167 2.23 -1.78 -4.20
C PHE A 167 2.77 -2.18 -5.59
N SER A 168 2.10 -3.12 -6.26
CA SER A 168 2.48 -3.61 -7.58
C SER A 168 2.03 -2.71 -8.75
N ARG A 169 1.17 -1.72 -8.51
CA ARG A 169 0.48 -0.95 -9.56
C ARG A 169 0.84 0.53 -9.52
#